data_AF-A0A1D6GDF2-F1
#
_entry.id   AF-A0A1D6GDF2-F1
#
_cell.length_a   1.000
_cell.length_b   1.000
_cell.length_c   1.000
_cell.angle_alpha   90.00
_cell.angle_beta   90.00
_cell.angle_gamma   90.00
#
_symmetry.space_group_name_H-M   'P 1'
#
loop_
_entity.id
_entity.type
_entity.pdbx_description
1 polymer ?
#
loop_
_entity_poly.entity_id
_entity_poly.type
_entity_poly.pdbx_seq_one_letter_code
_entity_poly.pdbx_strand_id
1 'polypeptide(L)'
;MDAFRKQLDVLMGANRNGDVEEVSRNYYDRDVCRLFLAGLCPHDLFQLTKMDLGPCSKIHSLQLRKDYEEAKAKGTENFDRELEDMIERLIVECDRKIQRALKRLADDDANAAIAISVSEVTLTDDILQLSKQIKEKMAEVDAFDFEGRTDDKIKAQEVVEELRAKRADMQATLLLDAFNKDRASLTQPAPPQVAAVPPPAPPDARTQEIINEKLKKAEELGEQGMVDEAQKALEEAEALKKLAPRSEPPSDPSKYTAADVRITDQKLRLCDICGAFLSVYDNDRRLADHFGGKLHLGYMLIREKQKELQVNSCMLKPEIQVRYWRFMKQINSSRVSKL
;
A
#
# COMPACT_ATOMS: atom_id res chain seq x y z
N MET A 1 -18.83 38.49 -27.28
CA MET A 1 -17.36 38.57 -27.42
C MET A 1 -16.63 37.88 -26.26
N ASP A 2 -17.03 38.09 -24.99
CA ASP A 2 -16.32 37.51 -23.83
C ASP A 2 -16.45 35.99 -23.63
N ALA A 3 -17.57 35.40 -24.07
CA ALA A 3 -17.76 33.95 -23.99
C ALA A 3 -16.77 33.19 -24.90
N PHE A 4 -16.53 33.70 -26.11
CA PHE A 4 -15.53 33.16 -27.03
C PHE A 4 -14.10 33.34 -26.52
N ARG A 5 -13.82 34.44 -25.81
CA ARG A 5 -12.52 34.67 -25.17
C ARG A 5 -12.25 33.64 -24.07
N LYS A 6 -13.22 33.41 -23.18
CA LYS A 6 -13.12 32.37 -22.14
C LYS A 6 -12.95 30.97 -22.71
N GLN A 7 -13.65 30.63 -23.78
CA GLN A 7 -13.53 29.31 -24.40
C GLN A 7 -12.15 29.11 -25.06
N LEU A 8 -11.57 30.17 -25.63
CA LEU A 8 -10.22 30.14 -26.20
C LEU A 8 -9.14 30.14 -25.12
N ASP A 9 -9.35 30.80 -23.98
CA ASP A 9 -8.42 30.76 -22.84
C ASP A 9 -8.39 29.38 -22.16
N VAL A 10 -9.50 28.64 -22.18
CA VAL A 10 -9.56 27.24 -21.72
C VAL A 10 -8.85 26.29 -22.68
N LEU A 11 -8.91 26.57 -23.99
CA LEU A 11 -8.38 25.68 -25.03
C LEU A 11 -6.89 25.93 -25.35
N MET A 12 -6.43 27.18 -25.27
CA MET A 12 -5.09 27.62 -25.67
C MET A 12 -4.31 28.33 -24.54
N GLY A 13 -4.87 28.37 -23.33
CA GLY A 13 -4.33 29.10 -22.18
C GLY A 13 -4.62 30.60 -22.24
N ALA A 14 -4.82 31.21 -21.06
CA ALA A 14 -5.01 32.66 -20.93
C ALA A 14 -3.82 33.50 -21.44
N ASN A 15 -2.67 32.86 -21.72
CA ASN A 15 -1.43 33.46 -22.17
C ASN A 15 -1.33 33.65 -23.69
N ARG A 16 -2.40 33.42 -24.47
CA ARG A 16 -2.38 33.55 -25.94
C ARG A 16 -2.05 34.97 -26.44
N ASN A 17 -2.34 35.99 -25.65
CA ASN A 17 -2.25 37.39 -26.11
C ASN A 17 -0.85 38.00 -25.91
N GLY A 18 0.13 37.29 -25.34
CA GLY A 18 1.49 37.83 -25.14
C GLY A 18 1.60 39.01 -24.17
N ASP A 19 0.47 39.54 -23.66
CA ASP A 19 0.39 40.68 -22.73
C ASP A 19 0.58 40.29 -21.25
N VAL A 20 1.38 39.26 -21.00
CA VAL A 20 1.93 39.05 -19.67
C VAL A 20 3.39 39.40 -19.83
N GLU A 21 3.76 40.65 -19.48
CA GLU A 21 5.11 40.87 -18.98
C GLU A 21 5.38 39.68 -18.07
N GLU A 22 6.35 38.83 -18.42
CA GLU A 22 6.90 37.87 -17.49
C GLU A 22 7.37 38.71 -16.32
N VAL A 23 6.48 38.93 -15.35
CA VAL A 23 6.83 39.52 -14.08
C VAL A 23 7.82 38.51 -13.57
N SER A 24 9.10 38.89 -13.65
CA SER A 24 10.23 38.16 -13.13
C SER A 24 10.05 38.14 -11.62
N ARG A 25 9.13 37.28 -11.17
CA ARG A 25 8.84 37.02 -9.78
C ARG A 25 10.10 36.42 -9.21
N ASN A 26 10.57 37.00 -8.10
CA ASN A 26 11.78 36.53 -7.46
C ASN A 26 11.41 35.44 -6.45
N TYR A 27 12.35 34.54 -6.16
CA TYR A 27 12.12 33.47 -5.17
C TYR A 27 11.86 33.99 -3.74
N TYR A 28 12.16 35.27 -3.46
CA TYR A 28 11.92 35.94 -2.19
C TYR A 28 10.46 36.40 -1.98
N ASP A 29 9.63 36.39 -3.03
CA ASP A 29 8.26 36.90 -2.96
C ASP A 29 7.40 36.08 -1.99
N ARG A 30 6.53 36.75 -1.22
CA ARG A 30 5.67 36.09 -0.22
C ARG A 30 4.63 35.15 -0.85
N ASP A 31 4.34 35.36 -2.13
CA ASP A 31 3.40 34.58 -2.91
C ASP A 31 4.00 33.25 -3.40
N VAL A 32 5.33 33.11 -3.35
CA VAL A 32 6.03 31.87 -3.73
C VAL A 32 6.06 30.91 -2.54
N CYS A 33 5.82 29.63 -2.82
CA CYS A 33 5.80 28.62 -1.77
C CYS A 33 7.22 28.25 -1.32
N ARG A 34 7.64 28.79 -0.17
CA ARG A 34 8.92 28.46 0.48
C ARG A 34 9.16 26.96 0.66
N LEU A 35 8.10 26.20 0.97
CA LEU A 35 8.17 24.75 1.18
C LEU A 35 8.46 24.02 -0.13
N PHE A 36 7.83 24.48 -1.22
CA PHE A 36 8.09 23.96 -2.56
C PHE A 36 9.51 24.26 -3.01
N LEU A 37 10.03 25.47 -2.73
CA LEU A 37 11.42 25.83 -2.98
C LEU A 37 12.41 24.96 -2.18
N ALA A 38 12.09 24.67 -0.92
CA ALA A 38 12.89 23.75 -0.08
C ALA A 38 12.79 22.27 -0.53
N GLY A 39 11.88 21.96 -1.45
CA GLY A 39 11.86 20.74 -2.24
C GLY A 39 10.62 19.87 -2.09
N LEU A 40 9.75 20.12 -1.09
CA LEU A 40 8.49 19.38 -0.90
C LEU A 40 7.39 20.29 -0.35
N CYS A 41 6.24 20.32 -1.02
CA CYS A 41 5.05 20.99 -0.50
C CYS A 41 4.02 19.94 -0.03
N PRO A 42 3.66 19.89 1.26
CA PRO A 42 2.65 18.94 1.75
C PRO A 42 1.26 19.13 1.14
N HIS A 43 0.92 20.36 0.73
CA HIS A 43 -0.35 20.63 0.05
C HIS A 43 -0.44 19.94 -1.30
N ASP A 44 0.69 19.74 -2.00
CA ASP A 44 0.72 19.06 -3.30
C ASP A 44 0.74 17.55 -3.15
N LEU A 45 1.51 17.05 -2.17
CA LEU A 45 1.64 15.62 -1.88
C LEU A 45 0.31 14.98 -1.45
N PHE A 46 -0.54 15.71 -0.72
CA PHE A 46 -1.77 15.16 -0.13
C PHE A 46 -3.06 15.61 -0.82
N GLN A 47 -2.99 16.22 -2.01
CA GLN A 47 -4.19 16.60 -2.76
C GLN A 47 -5.08 15.38 -3.04
N LEU A 48 -6.39 15.55 -2.85
CA LEU A 48 -7.41 14.52 -3.07
C LEU A 48 -7.24 13.30 -2.16
N THR A 49 -6.55 13.45 -1.02
CA THR A 49 -6.42 12.40 -0.02
C THR A 49 -7.21 12.71 1.26
N LYS A 50 -7.34 11.75 2.16
CA LYS A 50 -7.97 11.97 3.48
C LYS A 50 -7.25 13.02 4.34
N MET A 51 -5.99 13.35 3.99
CA MET A 51 -5.14 14.32 4.66
C MET A 51 -5.01 15.63 3.88
N ASP A 52 -5.91 15.89 2.92
CA ASP A 52 -5.83 17.04 2.03
C ASP A 52 -5.96 18.37 2.80
N LEU A 53 -4.96 19.23 2.63
CA LEU A 53 -4.90 20.58 3.18
C LEU A 53 -5.52 21.61 2.21
N GLY A 54 -5.97 21.16 1.04
CA GLY A 54 -6.43 21.97 -0.07
C GLY A 54 -5.31 22.36 -1.04
N PRO A 55 -5.67 22.94 -2.20
CA PRO A 55 -4.69 23.44 -3.16
C PRO A 55 -3.81 24.52 -2.52
N CYS A 56 -2.52 24.52 -2.85
CA CYS A 56 -1.62 25.51 -2.29
C CYS A 56 -2.02 26.92 -2.76
N SER A 57 -2.15 27.85 -1.82
CA SER A 57 -2.43 29.27 -2.13
C SER A 57 -1.21 30.01 -2.69
N LYS A 58 -0.06 29.34 -2.76
CA LYS A 58 1.22 29.90 -3.15
C LYS A 58 1.69 29.30 -4.47
N ILE A 59 2.47 30.07 -5.22
CA ILE A 59 2.97 29.70 -6.54
C ILE A 59 4.03 28.60 -6.41
N HIS A 60 3.83 27.51 -7.15
CA HIS A 60 4.80 26.43 -7.35
C HIS A 60 5.37 26.56 -8.77
N SER A 61 6.63 27.01 -8.89
CA SER A 61 7.35 27.04 -10.17
C SER A 61 8.68 26.32 -10.01
N LEU A 62 8.96 25.37 -10.91
CA LEU A 62 10.21 24.61 -10.93
C LEU A 62 11.42 25.49 -11.25
N GLN A 63 11.22 26.55 -12.05
CA GLN A 63 12.28 27.52 -12.37
C GLN A 63 12.76 28.24 -11.10
N LEU A 64 11.83 28.75 -10.29
CA LEU A 64 12.16 29.43 -9.03
C LEU A 64 12.85 28.50 -8.02
N ARG A 65 12.51 27.20 -8.04
CA ARG A 65 13.17 26.20 -7.21
C ARG A 65 14.64 26.04 -7.60
N LYS A 66 14.96 26.01 -8.89
CA LYS A 66 16.35 25.94 -9.38
C LYS A 66 17.14 27.19 -8.98
N ASP A 67 16.56 28.37 -9.14
CA ASP A 67 17.18 29.63 -8.72
C ASP A 67 17.48 29.65 -7.21
N TYR A 68 16.54 29.12 -6.41
CA TYR A 68 16.73 28.96 -4.97
C TYR A 68 17.78 27.90 -4.62
N GLU A 69 17.86 26.78 -5.33
CA GLU A 69 18.90 25.77 -5.13
C GLU A 69 20.30 26.33 -5.42
N GLU A 70 20.44 27.19 -6.44
CA GLU A 70 21.66 27.93 -6.73
C GLU A 70 21.98 28.99 -5.64
N ALA A 71 20.98 29.70 -5.14
CA ALA A 71 21.14 30.65 -4.05
C ALA A 71 21.50 29.97 -2.72
N LYS A 72 20.94 28.77 -2.48
CA LYS A 72 21.25 27.90 -1.35
C LYS A 72 22.69 27.41 -1.42
N ALA A 73 23.18 27.04 -2.60
CA ALA A 73 24.60 26.70 -2.80
C ALA A 73 25.53 27.89 -2.50
N LYS A 74 25.06 29.12 -2.69
CA LYS A 74 25.78 30.36 -2.34
C LYS A 74 25.67 30.72 -0.84
N GLY A 75 24.87 29.99 -0.06
CA GLY A 75 24.75 30.13 1.40
C GLY A 75 23.89 31.31 1.87
N THR A 76 23.08 31.89 0.98
CA THR A 76 22.39 33.16 1.26
C THR A 76 21.11 32.99 2.08
N GLU A 77 20.35 31.89 1.89
CA GLU A 77 19.07 31.65 2.57
C GLU A 77 18.80 30.16 2.85
N ASN A 78 18.22 29.86 4.02
CA ASN A 78 17.91 28.50 4.47
C ASN A 78 16.42 28.36 4.85
N PHE A 79 15.55 28.10 3.87
CA PHE A 79 14.15 27.71 4.10
C PHE A 79 14.00 26.25 4.58
N ASP A 80 15.10 25.49 4.62
CA ASP A 80 15.14 24.09 5.08
C ASP A 80 14.59 23.90 6.50
N ARG A 81 14.80 24.87 7.40
CA ARG A 81 14.29 24.80 8.78
C ARG A 81 12.76 24.86 8.84
N GLU A 82 12.15 25.75 8.06
CA GLU A 82 10.67 25.84 7.99
C GLU A 82 10.07 24.54 7.43
N LEU A 83 10.77 23.91 6.46
CA LEU A 83 10.37 22.62 5.91
C LEU A 83 10.53 21.49 6.93
N GLU A 84 11.66 21.43 7.64
CA GLU A 84 11.93 20.44 8.69
C GLU A 84 10.86 20.50 9.78
N ASP A 85 10.56 21.68 10.31
CA ASP A 85 9.52 21.89 11.33
C ASP A 85 8.12 21.45 10.83
N MET A 86 7.82 21.61 9.54
CA MET A 86 6.56 21.15 8.97
C MET A 86 6.52 19.63 8.80
N ILE A 87 7.61 19.03 8.30
CA ILE A 87 7.76 17.59 8.12
C ILE A 87 7.68 16.88 9.47
N GLU A 88 8.37 17.39 10.50
CA GLU A 88 8.33 16.82 11.85
C GLU A 88 6.93 16.82 12.42
N ARG A 89 6.17 17.92 12.26
CA ARG A 89 4.76 17.96 12.69
C ARG A 89 3.92 16.88 12.02
N LEU A 90 4.05 16.70 10.70
CA LEU A 90 3.32 15.68 9.96
C LEU A 90 3.69 14.26 10.40
N ILE A 91 4.98 14.00 10.62
CA ILE A 91 5.45 12.69 11.08
C ILE A 91 4.95 12.40 12.49
N VAL A 92 5.04 13.36 13.41
CA VAL A 92 4.53 13.22 14.78
C VAL A 92 3.02 12.95 14.79
N GLU A 93 2.24 13.62 13.94
CA GLU A 93 0.81 13.35 13.82
C GLU A 93 0.52 11.93 13.32
N CYS A 94 1.33 11.42 12.40
CA CYS A 94 1.18 10.08 11.85
C CYS A 94 1.61 9.00 12.83
N ASP A 95 2.74 9.19 13.49
CA ASP A 95 3.21 8.29 14.52
C ASP A 95 2.21 8.27 15.69
N ARG A 96 1.63 9.41 16.08
CA ARG A 96 0.53 9.44 17.07
C ARG A 96 -0.72 8.69 16.62
N LYS A 97 -1.03 8.66 15.31
CA LYS A 97 -2.14 7.84 14.78
C LYS A 97 -1.79 6.36 14.80
N ILE A 98 -0.58 6.00 14.37
CA ILE A 98 -0.05 4.63 14.39
C ILE A 98 -0.02 4.09 15.82
N GLN A 99 0.53 4.83 16.78
CA GLN A 99 0.60 4.41 18.18
C GLN A 99 -0.79 4.22 18.80
N ARG A 100 -1.76 5.09 18.50
CA ARG A 100 -3.15 4.90 18.95
C ARG A 100 -3.80 3.68 18.31
N ALA A 101 -3.52 3.42 17.04
CA ALA A 101 -4.05 2.26 16.34
C ALA A 101 -3.40 0.95 16.85
N LEU A 102 -2.09 0.95 17.07
CA LEU A 102 -1.35 -0.16 17.66
C LEU A 102 -1.86 -0.47 19.07
N LYS A 103 -2.09 0.56 19.89
CA LYS A 103 -2.66 0.37 21.23
C LYS A 103 -4.03 -0.31 21.17
N ARG A 104 -4.91 0.12 20.26
CA ARG A 104 -6.22 -0.52 20.05
C ARG A 104 -6.08 -1.98 19.63
N LEU A 105 -5.18 -2.27 18.68
CA LEU A 105 -4.88 -3.65 18.26
C LEU A 105 -4.30 -4.50 19.40
N ALA A 106 -3.47 -3.94 20.27
CA ALA A 106 -2.92 -4.64 21.41
C ALA A 106 -3.98 -4.91 22.50
N ASP A 107 -4.91 -3.98 22.70
CA ASP A 107 -6.03 -4.13 23.63
C ASP A 107 -7.06 -5.17 23.10
N ASP A 108 -7.29 -5.21 21.78
CA ASP A 108 -8.26 -6.12 21.13
C ASP A 108 -7.68 -7.54 20.89
N ASP A 109 -6.38 -7.66 20.55
CA ASP A 109 -5.71 -8.92 20.22
C ASP A 109 -4.25 -8.96 20.74
N ALA A 110 -4.02 -9.55 21.91
CA ALA A 110 -2.68 -9.65 22.54
C ALA A 110 -1.60 -10.32 21.65
N ASN A 111 -2.01 -11.14 20.68
CA ASN A 111 -1.12 -11.82 19.72
C ASN A 111 -1.08 -11.17 18.32
N ALA A 112 -1.96 -10.23 17.99
CA ALA A 112 -1.96 -9.53 16.69
C ALA A 112 -1.14 -8.24 16.71
N ALA A 113 -0.63 -7.83 17.87
CA ALA A 113 0.18 -6.63 18.08
C ALA A 113 1.57 -6.65 17.40
N ILE A 114 1.91 -7.70 16.65
CA ILE A 114 3.11 -7.71 15.81
C ILE A 114 2.81 -6.81 14.60
N ALA A 115 3.12 -5.52 14.75
CA ALA A 115 3.32 -4.64 13.61
C ALA A 115 4.39 -5.31 12.74
N ILE A 116 4.01 -5.82 11.57
CA ILE A 116 5.01 -6.15 10.57
C ILE A 116 5.61 -4.80 10.18
N SER A 117 6.87 -4.63 10.52
CA SER A 117 7.72 -3.55 10.03
C SER A 117 7.74 -3.69 8.51
N VAL A 118 6.80 -3.03 7.84
CA VAL A 118 6.77 -2.96 6.38
C VAL A 118 8.12 -2.43 5.90
N SER A 119 8.77 -1.56 6.69
CA SER A 119 10.14 -1.14 6.46
C SER A 119 11.17 -2.27 6.41
N GLU A 120 11.07 -3.33 7.20
CA GLU A 120 12.09 -4.41 7.19
C GLU A 120 11.86 -5.41 6.05
N VAL A 121 10.59 -5.69 5.73
CA VAL A 121 10.22 -6.65 4.67
C VAL A 121 10.39 -6.04 3.27
N THR A 122 10.26 -4.71 3.13
CA THR A 122 10.32 -4.01 1.83
C THR A 122 11.67 -3.36 1.50
N LEU A 123 12.70 -3.57 2.34
CA LEU A 123 14.06 -3.06 2.08
C LEU A 123 14.97 -4.16 1.48
N THR A 124 14.51 -4.83 0.42
CA THR A 124 15.38 -5.70 -0.36
C THR A 124 16.27 -4.88 -1.29
N ASP A 125 17.44 -5.41 -1.63
CA ASP A 125 18.40 -4.73 -2.52
C ASP A 125 17.77 -4.35 -3.88
N ASP A 126 16.87 -5.19 -4.39
CA ASP A 126 16.14 -4.94 -5.64
C ASP A 126 15.22 -3.71 -5.54
N ILE A 127 14.54 -3.50 -4.39
CA ILE A 127 13.69 -2.32 -4.16
C ILE A 127 14.55 -1.06 -4.06
N LEU A 128 15.73 -1.16 -3.46
CA LEU A 128 16.68 -0.04 -3.39
C LEU A 128 17.21 0.33 -4.79
N GLN A 129 17.50 -0.66 -5.64
CA GLN A 129 17.90 -0.44 -7.02
C GLN A 129 16.78 0.22 -7.83
N LEU A 130 15.54 -0.27 -7.73
CA LEU A 130 14.37 0.38 -8.36
C LEU A 130 14.18 1.80 -7.85
N SER A 131 14.32 2.03 -6.55
CA SER A 131 14.22 3.37 -5.96
C SER A 131 15.30 4.31 -6.50
N LYS A 132 16.51 3.81 -6.73
CA LYS A 132 17.60 4.57 -7.37
C LYS A 132 17.28 4.89 -8.83
N GLN A 133 16.81 3.92 -9.61
CA GLN A 133 16.40 4.14 -11.00
C GLN A 133 15.25 5.15 -11.11
N ILE A 134 14.28 5.09 -10.19
CA ILE A 134 13.19 6.07 -10.12
C ILE A 134 13.75 7.48 -9.88
N LYS A 135 14.70 7.65 -8.95
CA LYS A 135 15.31 8.96 -8.69
C LYS A 135 16.09 9.50 -9.90
N GLU A 136 16.86 8.64 -10.56
CA GLU A 136 17.60 9.02 -11.78
C GLU A 136 16.63 9.43 -12.90
N LYS A 137 15.57 8.64 -13.15
CA LYS A 137 14.55 8.97 -14.15
C LYS A 137 13.73 10.20 -13.80
N MET A 138 13.44 10.44 -12.52
CA MET A 138 12.80 11.69 -12.09
C MET A 138 13.69 12.91 -12.35
N ALA A 139 15.00 12.80 -12.14
CA ALA A 139 15.93 13.87 -12.48
C ALA A 139 16.03 14.13 -14.00
N GLU A 140 15.91 13.07 -14.82
CA GLU A 140 15.79 13.22 -16.28
C GLU A 140 14.50 13.94 -16.68
N VAL A 141 13.36 13.63 -16.03
CA VAL A 141 12.08 14.36 -16.26
C VAL A 141 12.24 15.84 -15.95
N ASP A 142 12.84 16.17 -14.80
CA ASP A 142 13.10 17.56 -14.42
C ASP A 142 14.04 18.25 -15.43
N ALA A 143 15.04 17.55 -15.97
CA ALA A 143 15.93 18.07 -17.02
C ALA A 143 15.17 18.37 -18.32
N PHE A 144 14.30 17.46 -18.78
CA PHE A 144 13.47 17.70 -19.98
C PHE A 144 12.47 18.83 -19.80
N ASP A 145 11.96 19.02 -18.58
CA ASP A 145 11.13 20.16 -18.21
C ASP A 145 11.91 21.48 -18.38
N PHE A 146 13.18 21.54 -17.99
CA PHE A 146 14.01 22.73 -18.20
C PHE A 146 14.36 22.98 -19.68
N GLU A 147 14.50 21.92 -20.48
CA GLU A 147 14.80 22.03 -21.91
C GLU A 147 13.55 22.30 -22.77
N GLY A 148 12.35 22.22 -22.21
CA GLY A 148 11.09 22.42 -22.93
C GLY A 148 10.76 21.29 -23.90
N ARG A 149 11.39 20.11 -23.76
CA ARG A 149 11.12 18.93 -24.59
C ARG A 149 9.94 18.14 -24.04
N THR A 150 8.73 18.54 -24.40
CA THR A 150 7.48 17.95 -23.88
C THR A 150 7.31 16.47 -24.21
N ASP A 151 7.72 16.05 -25.41
CA ASP A 151 7.49 14.67 -25.86
C ASP A 151 8.42 13.67 -25.15
N ASP A 152 9.68 14.06 -24.95
CA ASP A 152 10.65 13.24 -24.22
C ASP A 152 10.34 13.22 -22.72
N LYS A 153 9.84 14.35 -22.18
CA LYS A 153 9.32 14.42 -20.81
C LYS A 153 8.20 13.40 -20.57
N ILE A 154 7.18 13.34 -21.45
CA ILE A 154 6.05 12.43 -21.28
C ILE A 154 6.53 10.98 -21.25
N LYS A 155 7.42 10.59 -22.16
CA LYS A 155 8.00 9.23 -22.19
C LYS A 155 8.81 8.94 -20.93
N ALA A 156 9.63 9.88 -20.47
CA ALA A 156 10.40 9.71 -19.24
C ALA A 156 9.48 9.58 -18.01
N GLN A 157 8.39 10.34 -17.97
CA GLN A 157 7.39 10.26 -16.91
C GLN A 157 6.62 8.94 -16.92
N GLU A 158 6.28 8.40 -18.10
CA GLU A 158 5.69 7.06 -18.24
C GLU A 158 6.61 5.98 -17.67
N VAL A 159 7.91 6.04 -17.97
CA VAL A 159 8.91 5.10 -17.43
C VAL A 159 9.01 5.21 -15.90
N VAL A 160 8.93 6.43 -15.34
CA VAL A 160 8.90 6.63 -13.87
C VAL A 160 7.67 5.94 -13.25
N GLU A 161 6.50 6.10 -13.85
CA GLU A 161 5.26 5.46 -13.35
C GLU A 161 5.31 3.93 -13.49
N GLU A 162 5.89 3.40 -14.57
CA GLU A 162 6.13 1.95 -14.71
C GLU A 162 7.07 1.40 -13.63
N LEU A 163 8.17 2.11 -13.34
CA LEU A 163 9.10 1.70 -12.29
C LEU A 163 8.48 1.80 -10.89
N ARG A 164 7.63 2.81 -10.65
CA ARG A 164 6.85 2.95 -9.41
C ARG A 164 5.85 1.81 -9.25
N ALA A 165 5.15 1.44 -10.32
CA ALA A 165 4.23 0.30 -10.32
C ALA A 165 4.98 -1.02 -10.02
N LYS A 166 6.08 -1.28 -10.72
CA LYS A 166 6.93 -2.46 -10.48
C LYS A 166 7.43 -2.52 -9.04
N ARG A 167 7.84 -1.37 -8.48
CA ARG A 167 8.26 -1.27 -7.07
C ARG A 167 7.11 -1.62 -6.13
N ALA A 168 5.91 -1.08 -6.37
CA ALA A 168 4.73 -1.33 -5.54
C ALA A 168 4.29 -2.80 -5.61
N ASP A 169 4.30 -3.42 -6.80
CA ASP A 169 3.98 -4.84 -6.99
C ASP A 169 4.97 -5.75 -6.25
N MET A 170 6.27 -5.43 -6.32
CA MET A 170 7.30 -6.19 -5.62
C MET A 170 7.19 -6.04 -4.10
N GLN A 171 6.89 -4.85 -3.60
CA GLN A 171 6.61 -4.61 -2.18
C GLN A 171 5.36 -5.36 -1.70
N ALA A 172 4.29 -5.37 -2.51
CA ALA A 172 3.07 -6.10 -2.22
C ALA A 172 3.32 -7.62 -2.12
N THR A 173 4.03 -8.18 -3.10
CA THR A 173 4.35 -9.61 -3.15
C THR A 173 5.18 -10.04 -1.93
N LEU A 174 6.20 -9.26 -1.57
CA LEU A 174 7.04 -9.54 -0.39
C LEU A 174 6.25 -9.44 0.92
N LEU A 175 5.37 -8.45 1.03
CA LEU A 175 4.52 -8.31 2.21
C LEU A 175 3.53 -9.48 2.31
N LEU A 176 2.96 -9.93 1.20
CA LEU A 176 2.07 -11.09 1.19
C LEU A 176 2.82 -12.37 1.57
N ASP A 177 4.04 -12.58 1.06
CA ASP A 177 4.88 -13.71 1.48
C ASP A 177 5.19 -13.66 2.98
N ALA A 178 5.46 -12.48 3.54
CA ALA A 178 5.61 -12.30 4.98
C ALA A 178 4.31 -12.61 5.75
N PHE A 179 3.15 -12.18 5.26
CA PHE A 179 1.84 -12.52 5.83
C PHE A 179 1.56 -14.02 5.79
N ASN A 180 1.92 -14.69 4.69
CA ASN A 180 1.76 -16.13 4.54
C ASN A 180 2.70 -16.93 5.46
N LYS A 181 3.94 -16.47 5.65
CA LYS A 181 4.89 -17.04 6.62
C LYS A 181 4.43 -16.85 8.07
N ASP A 182 3.91 -15.68 8.39
CA ASP A 182 3.32 -15.39 9.70
C ASP A 182 2.08 -16.26 9.95
N ARG A 183 1.25 -16.48 8.92
CA ARG A 183 0.13 -17.44 8.97
C ARG A 183 0.59 -18.90 9.14
N ALA A 184 1.71 -19.28 8.53
CA ALA A 184 2.25 -20.64 8.64
C ALA A 184 2.94 -20.89 10.00
N SER A 185 3.52 -19.86 10.61
CA SER A 185 4.21 -19.94 11.90
C SER A 185 3.28 -19.75 13.10
N LEU A 186 2.22 -18.93 12.96
CA LEU A 186 1.03 -18.99 13.80
C LEU A 186 0.34 -20.32 13.49
N THR A 187 0.76 -21.37 14.21
CA THR A 187 0.07 -22.65 14.23
C THR A 187 -1.42 -22.34 14.27
N GLN A 188 -2.17 -22.81 13.27
CA GLN A 188 -3.59 -22.96 13.50
C GLN A 188 -3.67 -23.73 14.82
N PRO A 189 -4.40 -23.25 15.88
CA PRO A 189 -5.05 -24.27 16.69
C PRO A 189 -5.73 -25.13 15.64
N ALA A 190 -5.36 -26.42 15.60
CA ALA A 190 -6.05 -27.38 14.75
C ALA A 190 -7.51 -26.94 14.77
N PRO A 191 -8.14 -26.68 13.59
CA PRO A 191 -9.48 -26.09 13.51
C PRO A 191 -10.25 -26.70 14.65
N PRO A 192 -10.87 -25.89 15.54
CA PRO A 192 -11.26 -26.34 16.87
C PRO A 192 -11.66 -27.78 16.71
N GLN A 193 -11.06 -28.67 17.49
CA GLN A 193 -11.69 -29.95 17.68
C GLN A 193 -13.09 -29.57 18.18
N VAL A 194 -14.03 -29.27 17.28
CA VAL A 194 -15.39 -29.74 17.24
C VAL A 194 -15.13 -31.16 17.66
N ALA A 195 -15.26 -31.39 18.97
CA ALA A 195 -14.77 -32.57 19.66
C ALA A 195 -15.08 -33.69 18.70
N ALA A 196 -14.02 -34.24 18.05
CA ALA A 196 -14.10 -34.80 16.70
C ALA A 196 -15.48 -35.41 16.58
N VAL A 197 -16.42 -34.74 15.87
CA VAL A 197 -17.73 -35.37 15.68
C VAL A 197 -17.30 -36.70 15.10
N PRO A 198 -17.53 -37.81 15.82
CA PRO A 198 -16.92 -39.08 15.48
C PRO A 198 -17.18 -39.24 13.99
N PRO A 199 -16.14 -39.55 13.18
CA PRO A 199 -16.23 -39.55 11.72
C PRO A 199 -17.60 -40.11 11.38
N PRO A 200 -18.47 -39.36 10.66
CA PRO A 200 -19.86 -39.78 10.48
C PRO A 200 -19.77 -41.23 10.05
N ALA A 201 -20.38 -42.10 10.87
CA ALA A 201 -20.15 -43.54 10.81
C ALA A 201 -20.14 -43.91 9.33
N PRO A 202 -19.10 -44.62 8.84
CA PRO A 202 -18.99 -44.94 7.44
C PRO A 202 -20.36 -45.41 7.01
N PRO A 203 -21.00 -44.75 6.02
CA PRO A 203 -22.37 -45.09 5.62
C PRO A 203 -22.37 -46.59 5.45
N ASP A 204 -23.11 -47.30 6.30
CA ASP A 204 -22.92 -48.73 6.56
C ASP A 204 -22.50 -49.40 5.27
N ALA A 205 -21.28 -49.96 5.17
CA ALA A 205 -20.73 -50.42 3.89
C ALA A 205 -21.75 -51.28 3.10
N ARG A 206 -22.58 -52.01 3.86
CA ARG A 206 -23.77 -52.74 3.42
C ARG A 206 -24.82 -51.90 2.68
N THR A 207 -25.17 -50.70 3.15
CA THR A 207 -26.12 -49.78 2.52
C THR A 207 -25.55 -49.21 1.22
N GLN A 208 -24.26 -48.89 1.16
CA GLN A 208 -23.61 -48.47 -0.10
C GLN A 208 -23.52 -49.60 -1.11
N GLU A 209 -23.24 -50.83 -0.65
CA GLU A 209 -23.25 -52.03 -1.49
C GLU A 209 -24.66 -52.31 -2.03
N ILE A 210 -25.72 -52.18 -1.22
CA ILE A 210 -27.12 -52.34 -1.65
C ILE A 210 -27.51 -51.25 -2.68
N ILE A 211 -27.06 -50.01 -2.49
CA ILE A 211 -27.29 -48.93 -3.47
C ILE A 211 -26.61 -49.26 -4.80
N ASN A 212 -25.34 -49.70 -4.78
CA ASN A 212 -24.62 -50.06 -5.99
C ASN A 212 -25.24 -51.28 -6.69
N GLU A 213 -25.72 -52.27 -5.94
CA GLU A 213 -26.42 -53.43 -6.49
C GLU A 213 -27.75 -53.04 -7.16
N LYS A 214 -28.50 -52.10 -6.56
CA LYS A 214 -29.76 -51.57 -7.11
C LYS A 214 -29.53 -50.71 -8.36
N LEU A 215 -28.47 -49.90 -8.39
CA LEU A 215 -28.06 -49.14 -9.58
C LEU A 215 -27.68 -50.07 -10.73
N LYS A 216 -26.91 -51.13 -10.45
CA LYS A 216 -26.54 -52.12 -11.46
C LYS A 216 -27.76 -52.88 -12.03
N LYS A 217 -28.72 -53.24 -11.17
CA LYS A 217 -29.99 -53.87 -11.60
C LYS A 217 -30.83 -52.94 -12.47
N ALA A 218 -30.81 -51.62 -12.20
CA ALA A 218 -31.49 -50.66 -13.05
C ALA A 218 -30.84 -50.53 -14.44
N GLU A 219 -29.51 -50.62 -14.52
CA GLU A 219 -28.78 -50.62 -15.80
C GLU A 219 -29.14 -51.86 -16.64
N GLU A 220 -29.13 -53.05 -16.04
CA GLU A 220 -29.47 -54.31 -16.74
C GLU A 220 -30.94 -54.33 -17.23
N LEU A 221 -31.88 -53.81 -16.44
CA LEU A 221 -33.28 -53.66 -16.85
C LEU A 221 -33.46 -52.59 -17.94
N GLY A 222 -32.63 -51.54 -17.90
CA GLY A 222 -32.55 -50.52 -18.95
C GLY A 222 -32.06 -51.10 -20.28
N GLU A 223 -31.06 -51.97 -20.27
CA GLU A 223 -30.55 -52.66 -21.47
C GLU A 223 -31.58 -53.63 -22.07
N GLN A 224 -32.42 -54.24 -21.23
CA GLN A 224 -33.51 -55.12 -21.66
C GLN A 224 -34.75 -54.35 -22.15
N GLY A 225 -34.72 -53.01 -22.09
CA GLY A 225 -35.79 -52.13 -22.58
C GLY A 225 -37.02 -52.05 -21.67
N MET A 226 -36.94 -52.56 -20.43
CA MET A 226 -38.03 -52.47 -19.44
C MET A 226 -37.92 -51.16 -18.64
N VAL A 227 -38.32 -50.07 -19.28
CA VAL A 227 -38.14 -48.69 -18.79
C VAL A 227 -38.84 -48.45 -17.45
N ASP A 228 -40.07 -48.95 -17.28
CA ASP A 228 -40.87 -48.73 -16.06
C ASP A 228 -40.27 -49.43 -14.83
N GLU A 229 -39.68 -50.62 -15.02
CA GLU A 229 -39.04 -51.38 -13.93
C GLU A 229 -37.66 -50.81 -13.59
N ALA A 230 -36.89 -50.37 -14.60
CA ALA A 230 -35.61 -49.71 -14.41
C ALA A 230 -35.75 -48.39 -13.63
N GLN A 231 -36.76 -47.58 -13.96
CA GLN A 231 -37.01 -46.31 -13.28
C GLN A 231 -37.41 -46.52 -11.82
N LYS A 232 -38.21 -47.56 -11.53
CA LYS A 232 -38.55 -47.94 -10.15
C LYS A 232 -37.34 -48.40 -9.35
N ALA A 233 -36.43 -49.17 -9.95
CA ALA A 233 -35.19 -49.61 -9.28
C ALA A 233 -34.23 -48.43 -8.99
N LEU A 234 -34.17 -47.43 -9.87
CA LEU A 234 -33.44 -46.18 -9.62
C LEU A 234 -34.06 -45.37 -8.48
N GLU A 235 -35.39 -45.23 -8.47
CA GLU A 235 -36.11 -44.51 -7.41
C GLU A 235 -35.90 -45.17 -6.04
N GLU A 236 -35.88 -46.51 -5.98
CA GLU A 236 -35.53 -47.25 -4.77
C GLU A 236 -34.07 -47.00 -4.32
N ALA A 237 -33.11 -46.92 -5.25
CA ALA A 237 -31.72 -46.59 -4.94
C ALA A 237 -31.55 -45.14 -4.43
N GLU A 238 -32.29 -44.20 -5.01
CA GLU A 238 -32.32 -42.81 -4.55
C GLU A 238 -33.03 -42.64 -3.21
N ALA A 239 -34.09 -43.41 -2.95
CA ALA A 239 -34.77 -43.42 -1.66
C ALA A 239 -33.84 -43.92 -0.54
N LEU A 240 -33.05 -44.97 -0.80
CA LEU A 240 -32.02 -45.47 0.13
C LEU A 240 -30.90 -44.44 0.33
N LYS A 241 -30.52 -43.70 -0.72
CA LYS A 241 -29.58 -42.58 -0.64
C LYS A 241 -30.14 -41.37 0.12
N LYS A 242 -31.46 -41.20 0.15
CA LYS A 242 -32.17 -40.10 0.85
C LYS A 242 -32.43 -40.42 2.33
N LEU A 243 -32.52 -41.71 2.68
CA LEU A 243 -32.58 -42.18 4.07
C LEU A 243 -31.22 -42.17 4.77
N ALA A 244 -30.11 -42.18 4.02
CA ALA A 244 -28.82 -41.78 4.55
C ALA A 244 -28.90 -40.29 4.95
N PRO A 245 -28.41 -39.87 6.14
CA PRO A 245 -28.55 -38.50 6.60
C PRO A 245 -27.84 -37.56 5.61
N ARG A 246 -28.65 -36.88 4.80
CA ARG A 246 -28.22 -35.78 3.96
C ARG A 246 -27.77 -34.65 4.89
N SER A 247 -26.49 -34.33 4.87
CA SER A 247 -26.02 -33.02 5.34
C SER A 247 -26.82 -31.96 4.60
N GLU A 248 -27.67 -31.24 5.31
CA GLU A 248 -28.33 -30.05 4.77
C GLU A 248 -27.25 -29.09 4.25
N PRO A 249 -27.39 -28.51 3.04
CA PRO A 249 -26.58 -27.34 2.72
C PRO A 249 -26.91 -26.24 3.74
N PRO A 250 -25.90 -25.50 4.26
CA PRO A 250 -26.14 -24.51 5.29
C PRO A 250 -27.18 -23.50 4.81
N SER A 251 -28.18 -23.30 5.65
CA SER A 251 -29.31 -22.41 5.47
C SER A 251 -28.89 -20.93 5.37
N ASP A 252 -29.63 -20.22 4.53
CA ASP A 252 -29.67 -18.78 4.23
C ASP A 252 -28.70 -17.81 4.96
N PRO A 253 -27.91 -17.00 4.23
CA PRO A 253 -27.05 -15.95 4.79
C PRO A 253 -27.80 -14.64 5.13
N SER A 254 -29.10 -14.69 5.46
CA SER A 254 -29.95 -13.48 5.48
C SER A 254 -30.45 -13.04 6.87
N LYS A 255 -29.91 -13.60 7.96
CA LYS A 255 -30.18 -13.13 9.33
C LYS A 255 -28.94 -13.18 10.23
N TYR A 256 -27.86 -12.53 9.81
CA TYR A 256 -26.83 -12.09 10.74
C TYR A 256 -26.98 -10.59 10.95
N THR A 257 -27.27 -10.18 12.18
CA THR A 257 -27.24 -8.78 12.58
C THR A 257 -25.82 -8.25 12.35
N ALA A 258 -25.71 -7.17 11.59
CA ALA A 258 -24.46 -6.57 11.13
C ALA A 258 -23.54 -6.04 12.24
N ALA A 259 -23.84 -6.28 13.52
CA ALA A 259 -23.12 -5.77 14.68
C ALA A 259 -22.13 -6.78 15.28
N ASP A 260 -22.34 -8.10 15.12
CA ASP A 260 -21.49 -9.14 15.73
C ASP A 260 -20.50 -9.80 14.75
N VAL A 261 -20.57 -9.45 13.46
CA VAL A 261 -19.50 -9.70 12.46
C VAL A 261 -18.50 -8.53 12.46
N ARG A 262 -18.38 -7.82 13.59
CA ARG A 262 -17.51 -6.66 13.73
C ARG A 262 -16.31 -7.07 14.58
N ILE A 263 -15.14 -7.12 13.94
CA ILE A 263 -13.80 -6.99 14.52
C ILE A 263 -13.08 -8.30 14.90
N THR A 264 -13.74 -9.41 15.25
CA THR A 264 -13.02 -10.54 15.89
C THR A 264 -12.28 -11.54 14.99
N ASP A 265 -12.32 -11.44 13.65
CA ASP A 265 -11.61 -12.41 12.78
C ASP A 265 -10.90 -11.82 11.55
N GLN A 266 -10.97 -10.50 11.36
CA GLN A 266 -10.06 -9.84 10.43
C GLN A 266 -8.76 -9.60 11.20
N LYS A 267 -7.81 -10.53 11.11
CA LYS A 267 -6.44 -10.31 11.57
C LYS A 267 -5.88 -9.11 10.80
N LEU A 268 -6.04 -7.92 11.38
CA LEU A 268 -5.59 -6.66 10.81
C LEU A 268 -4.14 -6.42 11.25
N ARG A 269 -3.36 -5.88 10.33
CA ARG A 269 -2.00 -5.40 10.54
C ARG A 269 -1.99 -3.90 10.25
N LEU A 270 -1.03 -3.18 10.80
CA LEU A 270 -0.85 -1.75 10.55
C LEU A 270 0.37 -1.52 9.69
N CYS A 271 0.24 -0.64 8.69
CA CYS A 271 1.39 -0.08 8.01
C CYS A 271 2.07 0.96 8.92
N ASP A 272 3.36 0.78 9.19
CA ASP A 272 4.23 1.68 9.95
C ASP A 272 4.54 3.02 9.23
N ILE A 273 4.36 3.08 7.90
CA ILE A 273 4.61 4.29 7.11
C ILE A 273 3.41 5.24 7.18
N CYS A 274 2.22 4.77 6.86
CA CYS A 274 1.01 5.60 6.67
C CYS A 274 -0.13 5.31 7.66
N GLY A 275 0.02 4.32 8.55
CA GLY A 275 -0.97 4.02 9.60
C GLY A 275 -2.30 3.46 9.11
N ALA A 276 -2.36 2.97 7.86
CA ALA A 276 -3.54 2.25 7.36
C ALA A 276 -3.57 0.81 7.89
N PHE A 277 -4.79 0.30 8.05
CA PHE A 277 -5.02 -1.10 8.39
C PHE A 277 -5.00 -1.96 7.10
N LEU A 278 -4.20 -3.01 7.13
CA LEU A 278 -4.05 -4.03 6.09
C LEU A 278 -4.56 -5.35 6.65
N SER A 279 -5.39 -6.08 5.92
CA SER A 279 -5.81 -7.41 6.36
C SER A 279 -4.76 -8.44 5.95
N VAL A 280 -4.53 -9.45 6.79
CA VAL A 280 -3.71 -10.62 6.43
C VAL A 280 -4.31 -11.38 5.23
N TYR A 281 -5.61 -11.22 4.98
CA TYR A 281 -6.34 -11.87 3.89
C TYR A 281 -6.46 -11.02 2.62
N ASP A 282 -5.71 -9.92 2.53
CA ASP A 282 -5.77 -9.06 1.35
C ASP A 282 -5.04 -9.68 0.15
N ASN A 283 -5.58 -9.44 -1.04
CA ASN A 283 -4.98 -9.85 -2.31
C ASN A 283 -3.85 -8.90 -2.70
N ASP A 284 -2.87 -9.39 -3.48
CA ASP A 284 -1.72 -8.61 -3.98
C ASP A 284 -2.12 -7.28 -4.60
N ARG A 285 -3.20 -7.25 -5.40
CA ARG A 285 -3.67 -6.03 -6.05
C ARG A 285 -4.06 -4.94 -5.04
N ARG A 286 -4.70 -5.31 -3.92
CA ARG A 286 -5.10 -4.35 -2.88
C ARG A 286 -3.89 -3.84 -2.11
N LEU A 287 -2.88 -4.70 -1.90
CA LEU A 287 -1.60 -4.31 -1.30
C LEU A 287 -0.80 -3.39 -2.25
N ALA A 288 -0.78 -3.68 -3.55
CA ALA A 288 -0.14 -2.84 -4.55
C ALA A 288 -0.79 -1.46 -4.63
N ASP A 289 -2.13 -1.39 -4.64
CA ASP A 289 -2.88 -0.13 -4.57
C ASP A 289 -2.57 0.68 -3.30
N HIS A 290 -2.28 -0.01 -2.19
CA HIS A 290 -1.83 0.63 -0.96
C HIS A 290 -0.43 1.25 -1.10
N PHE A 291 0.54 0.48 -1.61
CA PHE A 291 1.93 0.93 -1.78
C PHE A 291 2.09 2.00 -2.88
N GLY A 292 1.34 1.88 -3.97
CA GLY A 292 1.22 2.88 -5.03
C GLY A 292 0.30 4.05 -4.67
N GLY A 293 -0.35 4.02 -3.51
CA GLY A 293 -1.26 5.06 -3.07
C GLY A 293 -0.55 6.37 -2.73
N LYS A 294 -1.18 7.51 -3.07
CA LYS A 294 -0.65 8.86 -2.78
C LYS A 294 -0.29 9.07 -1.31
N LEU A 295 -1.11 8.54 -0.38
CA LEU A 295 -0.85 8.64 1.05
C LEU A 295 0.44 7.91 1.45
N HIS A 296 0.61 6.67 0.99
CA HIS A 296 1.80 5.88 1.33
C HIS A 296 3.05 6.51 0.73
N LEU A 297 3.04 6.80 -0.57
CA LEU A 297 4.15 7.45 -1.26
C LEU A 297 4.49 8.84 -0.67
N GLY A 298 3.47 9.63 -0.30
CA GLY A 298 3.64 10.93 0.35
C GLY A 298 4.39 10.82 1.68
N TYR A 299 3.98 9.90 2.56
CA TYR A 299 4.70 9.68 3.82
C TYR A 299 6.09 9.08 3.64
N MET A 300 6.30 8.23 2.64
CA MET A 300 7.64 7.74 2.29
C MET A 300 8.57 8.89 1.92
N LEU A 301 8.13 9.78 1.02
CA LEU A 301 8.90 10.95 0.59
C LEU A 301 9.18 11.90 1.76
N ILE A 302 8.20 12.15 2.62
CA ILE A 302 8.36 13.01 3.80
C ILE A 302 9.39 12.42 4.78
N ARG A 303 9.33 11.11 5.07
CA ARG A 303 10.29 10.43 5.95
C ARG A 303 11.70 10.40 5.35
N GLU A 304 11.81 10.19 4.04
CA GLU A 304 13.10 10.26 3.34
C GLU A 304 13.67 11.67 3.38
N LYS A 305 12.85 12.70 3.12
CA LYS A 305 13.28 14.08 3.18
C LYS A 305 13.68 14.52 4.59
N GLN A 306 12.99 14.04 5.61
CA GLN A 306 13.40 14.27 7.00
C GLN A 306 14.82 13.75 7.24
N LYS A 307 15.15 12.54 6.76
CA LYS A 307 16.51 11.98 6.90
C LYS A 307 17.54 12.82 6.16
N GLU A 308 17.25 13.28 4.95
CA GLU A 308 18.14 14.17 4.19
C GLU A 308 18.40 15.48 4.96
N LEU A 309 17.35 16.13 5.48
CA LEU A 309 17.45 17.38 6.22
C LEU A 309 18.20 17.21 7.54
N GLN A 310 17.93 16.12 8.28
CA GLN A 310 18.65 15.80 9.51
C GLN A 310 20.14 15.56 9.27
N VAL A 311 20.51 14.87 8.19
CA VAL A 311 21.92 14.68 7.81
C VAL A 311 22.57 16.02 7.50
N ASN A 312 21.92 16.89 6.72
CA ASN A 312 22.44 18.21 6.39
C ASN A 312 22.59 19.10 7.64
N SER A 313 21.60 19.08 8.53
CA SER A 313 21.61 19.79 9.82
C SER A 313 22.72 19.29 10.75
N CYS A 314 23.03 17.98 10.70
CA CYS A 314 24.12 17.35 11.44
C CYS A 314 25.50 17.69 10.83
N MET A 315 25.62 17.78 9.50
CA MET A 315 26.87 18.17 8.82
C MET A 315 27.25 19.64 9.06
N LEU A 316 26.27 20.51 9.28
CA LEU A 316 26.49 21.94 9.55
C LEU A 316 26.94 22.25 11.00
N LYS A 317 26.95 21.25 11.91
CA LYS A 317 27.42 21.43 13.30
C LYS A 317 28.76 20.71 13.51
N PRO A 318 29.91 21.42 13.43
CA PRO A 318 31.23 20.80 13.59
C PRO A 318 31.40 20.09 14.95
N GLU A 319 30.72 20.55 16.01
CA GLU A 319 30.72 19.91 17.33
C GLU A 319 30.00 18.55 17.37
N ILE A 320 28.96 18.36 16.54
CA ILE A 320 28.20 17.11 16.46
C ILE A 320 28.88 16.12 15.51
N GLN A 321 29.56 16.63 14.48
CA GLN A 321 30.33 15.84 13.51
C GLN A 321 31.35 14.91 14.21
N VAL A 322 32.04 15.41 15.24
CA VAL A 322 33.00 14.60 16.03
C VAL A 322 32.28 13.51 16.83
N ARG A 323 31.12 13.81 17.42
CA ARG A 323 30.34 12.83 18.19
C ARG A 323 29.73 11.75 17.31
N TYR A 324 29.18 12.11 16.14
CA TYR A 324 28.57 11.16 15.22
C TYR A 324 29.61 10.26 14.55
N TRP A 325 30.76 10.80 14.11
CA TRP A 325 31.87 9.97 13.61
C TRP A 325 32.44 9.06 14.70
N ARG A 326 32.55 9.54 15.94
CA ARG A 326 33.02 8.73 17.07
C ARG A 326 32.02 7.63 17.43
N PHE A 327 30.71 7.90 17.36
CA PHE A 327 29.64 6.93 17.57
C PHE A 327 29.58 5.88 16.46
N MET A 328 29.63 6.29 15.18
CA MET A 328 29.70 5.36 14.04
C MET A 328 30.96 4.49 14.08
N LYS A 329 32.12 5.06 14.45
CA LYS A 329 33.37 4.30 14.58
C LYS A 329 33.29 3.28 15.73
N GLN A 330 32.60 3.61 16.83
CA GLN A 330 32.33 2.68 17.93
C GLN A 330 31.42 1.53 17.47
N ILE A 331 30.36 1.80 16.70
CA ILE A 331 29.43 0.79 16.18
C ILE A 331 30.14 -0.15 15.20
N ASN A 332 30.92 0.38 14.25
CA ASN A 332 31.66 -0.45 13.29
C ASN A 332 32.81 -1.24 13.95
N SER A 333 33.50 -0.68 14.95
CA SER A 333 34.51 -1.43 15.71
C SER A 333 33.91 -2.58 16.52
N SER A 334 32.70 -2.39 17.07
CA SER A 334 32.00 -3.40 17.87
C SER A 334 31.46 -4.57 17.03
N ARG A 335 31.23 -4.36 15.72
CA ARG A 335 30.86 -5.42 14.76
C ARG A 335 32.05 -6.25 14.31
N VAL A 336 33.24 -5.66 14.21
CA VAL A 336 34.46 -6.38 13.79
C VAL A 336 35.07 -7.20 14.93
N SER A 337 34.74 -6.91 16.20
CA SER A 337 35.26 -7.66 17.37
C SER A 337 34.41 -8.89 17.75
N LYS A 338 33.32 -9.18 17.01
CA LYS A 338 32.39 -10.29 17.27
C LYS A 338 32.31 -11.32 16.13
N LEU A 339 33.23 -11.24 15.18
CA LEU A 339 33.61 -12.31 14.25
C LEU A 339 34.97 -12.84 14.72
#